data_AF-I5C3V5-F1
#
_entry.id   AF-I5C3V5-F1
#
_cell.length_a   1.000
_cell.length_b   1.000
_cell.length_c   1.000
_cell.angle_alpha   90.00
_cell.angle_beta   90.00
_cell.angle_gamma   90.00
#
_symmetry.space_group_name_H-M   'P 1'
#
loop_
_entity.id
_entity.type
_entity.pdbx_description
1 polymer ?
#
loop_
_entity_poly.entity_id
_entity_poly.type
_entity_poly.pdbx_seq_one_letter_code
_entity_poly.pdbx_strand_id
1 'polypeptide(L)' 'MQAVALLKRTPNPTDTDIENGMFNICRCGTYTRIRKAVALAAEKGGNAWKE' A
#
# COMPACT_ATOMS: atom_id res chain seq x y z
N MET A 1 -6.69 -2.76 -8.96
CA MET A 1 -5.92 -3.11 -7.74
C MET A 1 -4.70 -2.18 -7.63
N GLN A 2 -4.81 -1.03 -6.93
CA GLN A 2 -3.71 -0.04 -6.84
C GLN A 2 -2.63 -0.41 -5.83
N ALA A 3 -2.99 -0.76 -4.58
CA ALA A 3 -2.02 -1.16 -3.56
C ALA A 3 -1.13 -2.32 -4.04
N VAL A 4 -1.74 -3.33 -4.69
CA VAL A 4 -1.01 -4.45 -5.29
C VAL A 4 -0.08 -3.99 -6.41
N ALA A 5 -0.53 -3.11 -7.30
CA ALA A 5 0.32 -2.58 -8.37
C ALA A 5 1.49 -1.76 -7.83
N LEU A 6 1.26 -0.92 -6.81
CA LEU A 6 2.29 -0.16 -6.11
C LEU A 6 3.33 -1.10 -5.50
N LEU A 7 2.90 -2.09 -4.71
CA LEU A 7 3.82 -3.02 -4.04
C LEU A 7 4.58 -3.93 -5.02
N LYS A 8 3.99 -4.29 -6.16
CA LYS A 8 4.69 -5.03 -7.22
C LYS A 8 5.78 -4.18 -7.89
N ARG A 9 5.51 -2.89 -8.13
CA ARG A 9 6.47 -1.97 -8.76
C ARG A 9 7.53 -1.47 -7.78
N THR A 10 7.13 -1.24 -6.54
CA THR A 10 7.92 -0.60 -5.49
C THR A 10 7.71 -1.41 -4.20
N PRO A 11 8.48 -2.50 -3.99
CA PRO A 11 8.30 -3.41 -2.86
C PRO A 11 8.50 -2.76 -1.49
N ASN A 12 9.37 -1.75 -1.41
CA ASN A 12 9.64 -0.95 -0.21
C ASN A 12 9.28 0.52 -0.48
N PRO A 13 8.00 0.88 -0.61
CA PRO A 13 7.59 2.25 -0.87
C PRO A 13 7.78 3.12 0.38
N THR A 14 8.12 4.38 0.19
CA THR A 14 8.07 5.38 1.26
C THR A 14 6.62 5.81 1.54
N ASP A 15 6.37 6.49 2.65
CA ASP A 15 5.04 7.05 2.94
C ASP A 15 4.55 7.98 1.81
N THR A 16 5.45 8.77 1.24
CA THR A 16 5.17 9.65 0.09
C THR A 16 4.79 8.84 -1.16
N ASP A 17 5.44 7.69 -1.41
CA ASP A 17 5.09 6.81 -2.51
C ASP A 17 3.70 6.18 -2.31
N ILE A 18 3.34 5.84 -1.07
CA ILE A 18 2.01 5.33 -0.73
C ILE A 18 0.96 6.41 -0.92
N GLU A 19 1.22 7.65 -0.49
CA GLU A 19 0.32 8.78 -0.70
C GLU A 19 0.06 9.06 -2.18
N ASN A 20 1.13 9.10 -2.99
CA ASN A 20 1.05 9.37 -4.42
C ASN A 20 0.52 8.18 -5.23
N GLY A 21 0.82 6.96 -4.79
CA GLY A 21 0.41 5.71 -5.44
C GLY A 21 -1.01 5.26 -5.09
N MET A 22 -1.64 5.89 -4.11
CA MET A 22 -3.00 5.62 -3.66
C MET A 22 -3.86 6.87 -3.85
N PHE A 23 -4.65 6.92 -4.93
CA PHE A 23 -5.53 8.06 -5.27
C PHE A 23 -7.04 7.69 -5.28
N ASN A 24 -7.44 6.69 -4.51
CA ASN A 24 -8.83 6.24 -4.44
C ASN A 24 -9.65 7.09 -3.45
N ILE A 25 -10.91 7.36 -3.78
CA ILE A 25 -11.81 8.09 -2.88
C ILE A 25 -12.34 7.13 -1.79
N CYS A 26 -12.16 7.45 -0.51
CA CYS A 26 -12.85 6.78 0.60
C CYS A 26 -13.86 7.74 1.25
N ARG A 27 -15.14 7.41 1.11
CA ARG A 27 -16.23 8.15 1.76
C ARG A 27 -16.37 7.82 3.26
N CYS A 28 -15.80 6.69 3.65
CA CYS A 28 -15.72 6.14 4.99
C CYS A 28 -14.85 6.92 5.98
N GLY A 29 -13.95 7.80 5.49
CA GLY A 29 -12.96 8.48 6.33
C GLY A 29 -11.80 7.59 6.83
N THR A 30 -11.70 6.33 6.38
CA THR A 30 -10.68 5.37 6.85
C THR A 30 -9.41 5.33 5.99
N TYR A 31 -9.22 6.29 5.09
CA TYR A 31 -8.12 6.27 4.11
C TYR A 31 -6.73 6.20 4.77
N THR A 32 -6.57 6.86 5.91
CA THR A 32 -5.35 6.80 6.73
C THR A 32 -5.03 5.37 7.21
N ARG A 33 -6.06 4.59 7.57
CA ARG A 33 -5.90 3.18 7.96
C ARG A 33 -5.51 2.32 6.76
N ILE A 34 -6.03 2.62 5.58
CA ILE A 34 -5.67 1.92 4.34
C ILE A 34 -4.20 2.17 4.01
N ARG A 35 -3.72 3.42 4.05
CA ARG A 35 -2.29 3.74 3.83
C ARG A 35 -1.38 3.01 4.81
N LYS A 36 -1.73 2.99 6.10
CA LYS A 36 -1.01 2.21 7.13
C LYS A 36 -0.99 0.71 6.84
N ALA A 37 -2.09 0.14 6.34
CA ALA A 37 -2.14 -1.27 5.97
C ALA A 37 -1.23 -1.58 4.77
N VAL A 38 -1.10 -0.67 3.82
CA VAL A 38 -0.15 -0.80 2.69
C VAL A 38 1.30 -0.75 3.19
N ALA A 39 1.64 0.18 4.08
CA ALA A 39 2.97 0.24 4.70
C ALA A 39 3.30 -1.05 5.46
N LEU A 40 2.36 -1.53 6.28
CA LEU A 40 2.51 -2.80 6.99
C LEU A 40 2.67 -4.00 6.03
N ALA A 41 1.94 -3.98 4.92
CA ALA A 41 2.05 -5.01 3.90
C ALA A 41 3.40 -4.96 3.18
N ALA A 42 4.01 -3.78 2.99
CA ALA A 42 5.37 -3.67 2.47
C ALA A 42 6.40 -4.25 3.45
N GLU A 43 6.28 -3.93 4.74
CA GLU A 43 7.15 -4.48 5.80
C GLU A 43 7.07 -6.01 5.91
N LYS A 44 5.85 -6.57 5.84
CA LYS A 44 5.62 -8.02 5.95
C LYS A 44 5.77 -8.77 4.62
N GLY A 45 5.61 -8.05 3.50
CA GLY A 45 5.38 -8.59 2.17
C GLY A 45 6.60 -9.17 1.47
N GLY A 46 7.81 -8.98 2.02
CA GLY A 46 9.00 -9.71 1.56
C GLY A 46 8.84 -11.24 1.61
N ASN A 47 7.91 -11.76 2.43
CA ASN A 47 7.75 -13.19 2.69
C ASN A 47 6.34 -13.75 2.43
N ALA A 48 5.35 -12.92 2.06
CA ALA A 48 3.93 -13.29 2.12
C ALA A 48 3.29 -13.74 0.80
N TRP A 49 4.01 -13.71 -0.32
CA TRP A 49 3.45 -13.93 -1.67
C TRP A 49 4.21 -15.01 -2.46
N LYS A 50 4.69 -16.06 -1.77
CA LYS A 50 5.11 -17.30 -2.43
C LYS A 50 3.87 -18.17 -2.64
N GLU A 51 3.26 -18.02 -3.80
CA GLU A 51 2.41 -19.05 -4.41
C GLU A 51 3.30 -19.92 -5.32
#